data_AF-A0A1F9S0Z7-F1
#
_entry.id   AF-A0A1F9S0Z7-F1
#
_cell.length_a   1.000
_cell.length_b   1.000
_cell.length_c   1.000
_cell.angle_alpha   90.00
_cell.angle_beta   90.00
_cell.angle_gamma   90.00
#
_symmetry.space_group_name_H-M   'P 1'
#
loop_
_entity.id
_entity.type
_entity.pdbx_description
1 polymer ?
#
loop_
_entity_poly.entity_id
_entity_poly.type
_entity_poly.pdbx_seq_one_letter_code
_entity_poly.pdbx_strand_id
1 'polypeptide(L)'
;MFCAAFAAAPAAGQGVWPPLVPQLEFRRVAAHPAGEPLDEKVIAPGFSLLTKHDVLGLGAEAGRAEAWRQGRSGLRIAGEAGNPRLVDAQGASLPLSPAFGVALRRMNAYFGLTGPTLAHPITPQELAAALRTPAAVDSVRRVFERSLAERILVKGKAYLPELGGELTLDRELAFHFHDDLLRPLLRELVARGDEPAALERLYEAEPEKMALLDPQEILKKHLAKRRQWDEEGKLPREKRDAVLRMVVDTVAELAAGHYSGDAGTQLQNMLSEDWSGRYGGTWHCHPPDVTPDGFAGDYPPSEDDYEAAAKTGEEIVFVFLPDGYDVYQLSLAPGGSPYNRPPPAASYRSESWRSHFRALFERDLRPR
;
A
#
# COMPACT_ATOMS: atom_id res chain seq x y z
N MET A 1 43.98 -26.64 72.11
CA MET A 1 42.57 -26.84 71.70
C MET A 1 42.34 -25.97 70.46
N PHE A 2 41.71 -26.36 69.36
CA PHE A 2 40.69 -27.40 69.15
C PHE A 2 40.43 -27.63 67.64
N CYS A 3 39.89 -28.81 67.32
CA CYS A 3 39.03 -29.34 66.25
C CYS A 3 38.83 -28.68 64.85
N ALA A 4 38.95 -29.57 63.85
CA ALA A 4 38.01 -30.00 62.78
C ALA A 4 36.78 -29.15 62.38
N ALA A 5 36.55 -29.03 61.05
CA ALA A 5 35.38 -29.55 60.29
C ALA A 5 35.33 -29.00 58.85
N PHE A 6 34.63 -29.71 57.95
CA PHE A 6 34.27 -29.34 56.56
C PHE A 6 33.44 -28.03 56.48
N ALA A 7 33.66 -27.20 55.45
CA ALA A 7 32.62 -26.71 54.52
C ALA A 7 33.16 -25.65 53.51
N ALA A 8 32.72 -25.82 52.26
CA ALA A 8 32.57 -24.90 51.13
C ALA A 8 33.41 -23.62 51.04
N ALA A 9 34.24 -23.55 49.99
CA ALA A 9 34.91 -22.33 49.56
C ALA A 9 34.01 -21.48 48.63
N PRO A 10 33.98 -20.15 48.79
CA PRO A 10 33.35 -19.25 47.85
C PRO A 10 34.27 -19.01 46.66
N ALA A 11 33.72 -19.08 45.45
CA ALA A 11 34.41 -18.66 44.24
C ALA A 11 34.27 -17.14 44.09
N ALA A 12 35.35 -16.41 44.37
CA ALA A 12 35.50 -15.02 43.96
C ALA A 12 36.97 -14.71 43.66
N GLY A 13 37.21 -14.27 42.42
CA GLY A 13 38.34 -13.44 42.04
C GLY A 13 39.62 -14.18 41.67
N GLN A 14 39.83 -14.38 40.37
CA GLN A 14 41.07 -14.04 39.63
C GLN A 14 40.98 -14.53 38.18
N GLY A 15 41.46 -13.70 37.25
CA GLY A 15 41.74 -14.11 35.87
C GLY A 15 40.96 -13.31 34.83
N VAL A 16 41.45 -12.12 34.52
CA VAL A 16 41.16 -11.47 33.23
C VAL A 16 41.58 -12.43 32.13
N TRP A 17 40.61 -12.92 31.36
CA TRP A 17 40.92 -13.55 30.08
C TRP A 17 41.31 -12.45 29.10
N PRO A 18 42.43 -12.55 28.37
CA PRO A 18 42.70 -11.62 27.29
C PRO A 18 41.55 -11.75 26.28
N PRO A 19 41.12 -10.67 25.61
CA PRO A 19 40.16 -10.78 24.55
C PRO A 19 40.71 -11.77 23.52
N LEU A 20 39.92 -12.79 23.20
CA LEU A 20 40.08 -13.53 21.96
C LEU A 20 39.91 -12.52 20.84
N VAL A 21 41.03 -11.97 20.37
CA VAL A 21 41.08 -11.30 19.08
C VAL A 21 40.95 -12.43 18.07
N PRO A 22 39.82 -12.59 17.35
CA PRO A 22 39.82 -13.46 16.19
C PRO A 22 40.95 -12.96 15.29
N GLN A 23 41.89 -13.84 14.95
CA GLN A 23 42.79 -13.54 13.84
C GLN A 23 41.92 -13.38 12.60
N LEU A 24 41.63 -12.12 12.27
CA LEU A 24 41.18 -11.75 10.96
C LEU A 24 42.34 -12.05 10.02
N GLU A 25 42.31 -13.23 9.40
CA GLU A 25 43.01 -13.41 8.14
C GLU A 25 42.40 -12.41 7.16
N PHE A 26 43.06 -11.27 6.99
CA PHE A 26 42.82 -10.42 5.84
C PHE A 26 43.37 -11.13 4.61
N ARG A 27 42.58 -12.06 4.06
CA ARG A 27 42.66 -12.29 2.63
C ARG A 27 42.28 -10.97 1.97
N ARG A 28 43.27 -10.29 1.38
CA ARG A 28 43.01 -9.38 0.27
C ARG A 28 42.36 -10.22 -0.83
N VAL A 29 41.05 -10.37 -0.75
CA VAL A 29 40.26 -10.60 -1.94
C VAL A 29 40.48 -9.33 -2.76
N ALA A 30 41.05 -9.49 -3.95
CA ALA A 30 41.18 -8.41 -4.91
C ALA A 30 39.85 -7.63 -4.92
N ALA A 31 39.92 -6.29 -4.93
CA ALA A 31 38.75 -5.44 -4.91
C ALA A 31 37.76 -5.89 -5.99
N HIS A 32 36.77 -6.72 -5.61
CA HIS A 32 35.60 -6.96 -6.41
C HIS A 32 34.91 -5.60 -6.55
N PRO A 33 34.40 -5.24 -7.73
CA PRO A 33 33.71 -3.97 -7.90
C PRO A 33 32.62 -3.92 -6.81
N ALA A 34 32.71 -2.94 -5.92
CA ALA A 34 31.86 -2.85 -4.74
C ALA A 34 30.39 -2.72 -5.20
N GLY A 35 29.71 -3.86 -5.25
CA GLY A 35 28.29 -3.96 -5.57
C GLY A 35 27.47 -4.02 -4.29
N GLU A 36 26.25 -3.53 -4.36
CA GLU A 36 25.27 -3.55 -3.29
C GLU A 36 24.77 -4.99 -3.09
N PRO A 37 24.93 -5.61 -1.90
CA PRO A 37 24.41 -6.95 -1.67
C PRO A 37 22.89 -6.96 -1.78
N LEU A 38 22.34 -8.01 -2.39
CA LEU A 38 20.91 -8.22 -2.43
C LEU A 38 20.42 -8.93 -1.16
N ASP A 39 19.34 -8.41 -0.57
CA ASP A 39 18.61 -9.04 0.52
C ASP A 39 18.04 -10.39 0.07
N GLU A 40 18.07 -11.41 0.95
CA GLU A 40 17.54 -12.74 0.62
C GLU A 40 16.04 -12.71 0.27
N LYS A 41 15.28 -11.74 0.80
CA LYS A 41 13.87 -11.52 0.44
C LYS A 41 13.71 -10.98 -0.99
N VAL A 42 14.71 -10.29 -1.54
CA VAL A 42 14.72 -9.96 -2.98
C VAL A 42 15.00 -11.21 -3.80
N ILE A 43 15.94 -12.04 -3.36
CA ILE A 43 16.46 -13.20 -4.10
C ILE A 43 15.45 -14.35 -4.15
N ALA A 44 14.81 -14.70 -3.03
CA ALA A 44 13.95 -15.87 -2.94
C ALA A 44 12.51 -15.59 -3.43
N PRO A 45 11.69 -14.77 -2.73
CA PRO A 45 10.34 -14.47 -3.22
C PRO A 45 10.31 -13.37 -4.29
N GLY A 46 11.21 -12.39 -4.25
CA GLY A 46 11.14 -11.21 -5.14
C GLY A 46 11.18 -11.53 -6.64
N PHE A 47 12.14 -12.35 -7.10
CA PHE A 47 12.23 -12.74 -8.51
C PHE A 47 11.03 -13.59 -8.95
N SER A 48 10.54 -14.46 -8.07
CA SER A 48 9.36 -15.30 -8.34
C SER A 48 8.11 -14.43 -8.50
N LEU A 49 7.93 -13.42 -7.65
CA LEU A 49 6.82 -12.48 -7.74
C LEU A 49 6.87 -11.64 -9.02
N LEU A 50 8.04 -11.09 -9.37
CA LEU A 50 8.24 -10.35 -10.62
C LEU A 50 7.96 -11.20 -11.86
N THR A 51 8.39 -12.47 -11.84
CA THR A 51 8.11 -13.41 -12.94
C THR A 51 6.62 -13.70 -13.06
N LYS A 52 5.94 -13.93 -11.93
CA LYS A 52 4.51 -14.28 -11.90
C LYS A 52 3.61 -13.12 -12.33
N HIS A 53 3.91 -11.91 -11.88
CA HIS A 53 3.04 -10.75 -12.07
C HIS A 53 3.45 -9.86 -13.25
N ASP A 54 4.63 -10.10 -13.86
CA ASP A 54 5.18 -9.34 -14.99
C ASP A 54 5.07 -7.81 -14.83
N VAL A 55 5.28 -7.34 -13.60
CA VAL A 55 5.12 -5.93 -13.26
C VAL A 55 6.13 -5.10 -14.04
N LEU A 56 5.65 -4.05 -14.72
CA LEU A 56 6.43 -3.20 -15.63
C LEU A 56 7.10 -3.94 -16.81
N GLY A 57 6.61 -5.14 -17.17
CA GLY A 57 7.18 -5.96 -18.26
C GLY A 57 8.53 -6.59 -17.91
N LEU A 58 8.84 -6.72 -16.62
CA LEU A 58 10.13 -7.20 -16.12
C LEU A 58 10.18 -8.73 -15.90
N GLY A 59 9.08 -9.45 -16.10
CA GLY A 59 8.94 -10.86 -15.74
C GLY A 59 9.87 -11.79 -16.52
N ALA A 60 10.09 -11.53 -17.81
CA ALA A 60 11.01 -12.33 -18.62
C ALA A 60 12.48 -12.16 -18.17
N GLU A 61 12.87 -10.95 -17.75
CA GLU A 61 14.21 -10.69 -17.23
C GLU A 61 14.38 -11.23 -15.81
N ALA A 62 13.33 -11.14 -14.98
CA ALA A 62 13.29 -11.79 -13.67
C ALA A 62 13.47 -13.31 -13.77
N GLY A 63 12.77 -13.96 -14.71
CA GLY A 63 12.93 -15.40 -14.95
C GLY A 63 14.33 -15.79 -15.42
N ARG A 64 14.98 -14.95 -16.25
CA ARG A 64 16.39 -15.13 -16.63
C ARG A 64 17.33 -14.99 -15.44
N ALA A 65 17.13 -13.97 -14.60
CA ALA A 65 17.94 -13.75 -13.41
C ALA A 65 17.76 -14.88 -12.38
N GLU A 66 16.53 -15.37 -12.22
CA GLU A 66 16.17 -16.52 -11.40
C GLU A 66 16.89 -17.80 -11.84
N ALA A 67 16.83 -18.13 -13.14
CA ALA A 67 17.55 -19.26 -13.69
C ALA A 67 19.07 -19.12 -13.53
N TRP A 68 19.60 -17.91 -13.78
CA TRP A 68 21.03 -17.63 -13.63
C TRP A 68 21.51 -17.78 -12.19
N ARG A 69 20.74 -17.35 -11.18
CA ARG A 69 21.18 -17.43 -9.78
C ARG A 69 21.23 -18.85 -9.20
N GLN A 70 20.66 -19.84 -9.86
CA GLN A 70 20.64 -21.21 -9.34
C GLN A 70 22.08 -21.71 -9.08
N GLY A 71 22.32 -22.14 -7.84
CA GLY A 71 23.65 -22.60 -7.38
C GLY A 71 24.67 -21.48 -7.12
N ARG A 72 24.27 -20.20 -7.15
CA ARG A 72 25.13 -19.04 -6.87
C ARG A 72 24.75 -18.39 -5.54
N SER A 73 25.73 -17.81 -4.87
CA SER A 73 25.56 -17.15 -3.56
C SER A 73 26.21 -15.77 -3.51
N GLY A 74 25.84 -14.98 -2.51
CA GLY A 74 26.40 -13.65 -2.29
C GLY A 74 26.13 -12.68 -3.43
N LEU A 75 24.90 -12.71 -3.96
CA LEU A 75 24.47 -11.91 -5.10
C LEU A 75 24.49 -10.41 -4.77
N ARG A 76 24.92 -9.62 -5.75
CA ARG A 76 25.10 -8.17 -5.61
C ARG A 76 24.69 -7.46 -6.89
N ILE A 77 24.15 -6.25 -6.78
CA ILE A 77 23.98 -5.35 -7.91
C ILE A 77 25.24 -4.48 -8.04
N ALA A 78 25.95 -4.60 -9.15
CA ALA A 78 27.13 -3.80 -9.48
C ALA A 78 26.93 -3.01 -10.79
N GLY A 79 27.81 -2.03 -11.02
CA GLY A 79 27.77 -1.18 -12.21
C GLY A 79 26.90 0.08 -12.06
N GLU A 80 27.06 1.00 -13.00
CA GLU A 80 26.31 2.25 -13.07
C GLU A 80 24.85 2.01 -13.52
N ALA A 81 23.98 2.99 -13.26
CA ALA A 81 22.54 2.89 -13.57
C ALA A 81 22.24 2.54 -15.05
N GLY A 82 23.10 2.95 -15.98
CA GLY A 82 22.96 2.64 -17.41
C GLY A 82 23.50 1.27 -17.84
N ASN A 83 24.25 0.57 -16.98
CA ASN A 83 24.83 -0.75 -17.27
C ASN A 83 24.87 -1.63 -16.01
N PRO A 84 23.71 -1.88 -15.38
CA PRO A 84 23.66 -2.67 -14.15
C PRO A 84 23.96 -4.15 -14.43
N ARG A 85 24.56 -4.82 -13.45
CA ARG A 85 24.89 -6.24 -13.52
C ARG A 85 24.59 -6.91 -12.19
N LEU A 86 24.05 -8.12 -12.26
CA LEU A 86 24.00 -9.03 -11.12
C LEU A 86 25.34 -9.76 -11.05
N VAL A 87 25.99 -9.78 -9.90
CA VAL A 87 27.31 -10.40 -9.69
C VAL A 87 27.24 -11.35 -8.50
N ASP A 88 27.81 -12.55 -8.62
CA ASP A 88 27.90 -13.50 -7.51
C ASP A 88 29.19 -13.33 -6.69
N ALA A 89 29.32 -14.11 -5.61
CA ALA A 89 30.51 -14.08 -4.76
C ALA A 89 31.80 -14.51 -5.48
N GLN A 90 31.70 -15.23 -6.60
CA GLN A 90 32.81 -15.71 -7.41
C GLN A 90 33.18 -14.72 -8.53
N GLY A 91 32.42 -13.64 -8.70
CA GLY A 91 32.63 -12.62 -9.71
C GLY A 91 32.01 -12.93 -11.08
N ALA A 92 31.24 -14.02 -11.22
CA ALA A 92 30.44 -14.23 -12.42
C ALA A 92 29.36 -13.16 -12.49
N SER A 93 29.05 -12.68 -13.70
CA SER A 93 28.09 -11.58 -13.87
C SER A 93 27.03 -11.87 -14.94
N LEU A 94 25.84 -11.32 -14.70
CA LEU A 94 24.72 -11.27 -15.63
C LEU A 94 24.41 -9.79 -15.93
N PRO A 95 24.53 -9.32 -17.18
CA PRO A 95 24.03 -8.00 -17.57
C PRO A 95 22.52 -7.91 -17.37
N LEU A 96 22.07 -6.79 -16.80
CA LEU A 96 20.68 -6.47 -16.58
C LEU A 96 20.28 -5.27 -17.44
N SER A 97 19.00 -5.16 -17.80
CA SER A 97 18.48 -3.90 -18.31
C SER A 97 18.56 -2.80 -17.24
N PRO A 98 18.67 -1.51 -17.63
CA PRO A 98 18.60 -0.39 -16.69
C PRO A 98 17.35 -0.42 -15.80
N ALA A 99 16.18 -0.72 -16.40
CA ALA A 99 14.91 -0.79 -15.68
C ALA A 99 14.91 -1.89 -14.61
N PHE A 100 15.40 -3.08 -14.94
CA PHE A 100 15.50 -4.18 -13.98
C PHE A 100 16.52 -3.89 -12.88
N GLY A 101 17.66 -3.26 -13.22
CA GLY A 101 18.63 -2.81 -12.22
C GLY A 101 18.05 -1.82 -11.20
N VAL A 102 17.23 -0.86 -11.66
CA VAL A 102 16.50 0.07 -10.78
C VAL A 102 15.48 -0.68 -9.90
N ALA A 103 14.69 -1.56 -10.51
CA ALA A 103 13.70 -2.38 -9.81
C ALA A 103 14.34 -3.17 -8.66
N LEU A 104 15.46 -3.86 -8.91
CA LEU A 104 16.16 -4.63 -7.88
C LEU A 104 16.69 -3.76 -6.74
N ARG A 105 17.22 -2.56 -7.02
CA ARG A 105 17.68 -1.63 -5.98
C ARG A 105 16.52 -1.13 -5.12
N ARG A 106 15.37 -0.84 -5.73
CA ARG A 106 14.17 -0.39 -4.99
C ARG A 106 13.60 -1.49 -4.10
N MET A 107 13.53 -2.73 -4.59
CA MET A 107 13.18 -3.87 -3.73
C MET A 107 14.18 -4.04 -2.59
N ASN A 108 15.48 -3.89 -2.87
CA ASN A 108 16.53 -4.01 -1.85
C ASN A 108 16.38 -2.92 -0.78
N ALA A 109 16.09 -1.68 -1.18
CA ALA A 109 15.82 -0.58 -0.28
C ALA A 109 14.56 -0.84 0.58
N TYR A 110 13.47 -1.32 -0.04
CA TYR A 110 12.22 -1.67 0.67
C TYR A 110 12.45 -2.74 1.73
N PHE A 111 13.06 -3.87 1.38
CA PHE A 111 13.33 -4.93 2.37
C PHE A 111 14.38 -4.50 3.40
N GLY A 112 15.32 -3.64 2.99
CA GLY A 112 16.30 -3.00 3.86
C GLY A 112 15.69 -2.15 4.98
N LEU A 113 14.43 -1.70 4.86
CA LEU A 113 13.71 -1.01 5.93
C LEU A 113 13.47 -1.90 7.15
N THR A 114 13.45 -3.23 6.99
CA THR A 114 13.14 -4.19 8.07
C THR A 114 14.06 -4.01 9.27
N GLY A 115 15.38 -3.94 9.03
CA GLY A 115 16.39 -3.85 10.09
C GLY A 115 16.22 -2.60 10.97
N PRO A 116 16.26 -1.38 10.38
CA PRO A 116 16.02 -0.14 11.09
C PRO A 116 14.66 -0.11 11.83
N THR A 117 13.61 -0.64 11.20
CA THR A 117 12.26 -0.66 11.77
C THR A 117 12.18 -1.55 13.00
N LEU A 118 12.75 -2.76 12.96
CA LEU A 118 12.73 -3.67 14.11
C LEU A 118 13.64 -3.20 15.25
N ALA A 119 14.77 -2.55 14.94
CA ALA A 119 15.66 -2.01 15.95
C ALA A 119 15.02 -0.82 16.68
N HIS A 120 14.26 0.02 15.96
CA HIS A 120 13.66 1.25 16.48
C HIS A 120 12.26 1.48 15.90
N PRO A 121 11.23 0.72 16.34
CA PRO A 121 9.87 0.87 15.82
C PRO A 121 9.35 2.31 16.00
N ILE A 122 8.55 2.78 15.05
CA ILE A 122 7.92 4.10 15.15
C ILE A 122 6.90 4.03 16.28
N THR A 123 7.11 4.87 17.31
CA THR A 123 6.18 4.92 18.44
C THR A 123 4.93 5.73 18.09
N PRO A 124 3.77 5.48 18.74
CA PRO A 124 2.59 6.31 18.54
C PRO A 124 2.84 7.80 18.79
N GLN A 125 3.68 8.13 19.78
CA GLN A 125 4.05 9.51 20.08
C GLN A 125 4.89 10.14 18.97
N GLU A 126 5.82 9.37 18.41
CA GLU A 126 6.65 9.80 17.30
C GLU A 126 5.84 10.03 16.02
N LEU A 127 4.95 9.09 15.68
CA LEU A 127 4.02 9.24 14.57
C LEU A 127 3.12 10.46 14.76
N ALA A 128 2.54 10.63 15.96
CA ALA A 128 1.69 11.77 16.27
C ALA A 128 2.43 13.11 16.19
N ALA A 129 3.71 13.15 16.57
CA ALA A 129 4.55 14.34 16.44
C ALA A 129 4.89 14.63 14.96
N ALA A 130 5.28 13.61 14.19
CA ALA A 130 5.59 13.73 12.76
C ALA A 130 4.38 14.25 11.97
N LEU A 131 3.19 13.73 12.27
CA LEU A 131 1.92 14.13 11.65
C LEU A 131 1.51 15.59 11.89
N ARG A 132 2.09 16.27 12.88
CA ARG A 132 1.79 17.67 13.19
C ARG A 132 2.79 18.66 12.60
N THR A 133 3.83 18.16 11.93
CA THR A 133 4.78 19.03 11.23
C THR A 133 4.09 19.71 10.04
N PRO A 134 4.49 20.93 9.65
CA PRO A 134 3.91 21.60 8.48
C PRO A 134 4.00 20.76 7.20
N ALA A 135 5.13 20.08 6.99
CA ALA A 135 5.35 19.21 5.83
C ALA A 135 4.36 18.04 5.81
N ALA A 136 4.13 17.38 6.95
CA ALA A 136 3.16 16.29 7.04
C ALA A 136 1.72 16.78 6.87
N VAL A 137 1.35 17.94 7.44
CA VAL A 137 0.02 18.54 7.24
C VAL A 137 -0.23 18.82 5.76
N ASP A 138 0.78 19.32 5.03
CA ASP A 138 0.68 19.55 3.59
C ASP A 138 0.61 18.23 2.80
N SER A 139 1.33 17.19 3.21
CA SER A 139 1.21 15.84 2.62
C SER A 139 -0.19 15.23 2.84
N VAL A 140 -0.72 15.32 4.05
CA VAL A 140 -2.07 14.84 4.39
C VAL A 140 -3.14 15.62 3.63
N ARG A 141 -2.95 16.94 3.42
CA ARG A 141 -3.81 17.72 2.52
C ARG A 141 -3.78 17.19 1.08
N ARG A 142 -2.59 16.84 0.56
CA ARG A 142 -2.46 16.25 -0.79
C ARG A 142 -3.17 14.90 -0.92
N VAL A 143 -3.20 14.08 0.14
CA VAL A 143 -3.99 12.84 0.17
C VAL A 143 -5.48 13.17 -0.06
N PHE A 144 -6.03 14.14 0.69
CA PHE A 144 -7.41 14.57 0.50
C PHE A 144 -7.68 15.13 -0.90
N GLU A 145 -6.82 16.03 -1.39
CA GLU A 145 -6.96 16.61 -2.73
C GLU A 145 -6.91 15.53 -3.82
N ARG A 146 -6.09 14.49 -3.65
CA ARG A 146 -6.04 13.34 -4.54
C ARG A 146 -7.36 12.57 -4.52
N SER A 147 -7.91 12.28 -3.34
CA SER A 147 -9.22 11.62 -3.22
C SER A 147 -10.31 12.44 -3.94
N LEU A 148 -10.34 13.75 -3.72
CA LEU A 148 -11.27 14.67 -4.41
C LEU A 148 -11.08 14.67 -5.94
N ALA A 149 -9.83 14.64 -6.41
CA ALA A 149 -9.52 14.58 -7.84
C ALA A 149 -9.94 13.24 -8.46
N GLU A 150 -9.91 12.16 -7.67
CA GLU A 150 -10.26 10.81 -8.11
C GLU A 150 -11.75 10.47 -7.98
N ARG A 151 -12.56 11.41 -7.48
CA ARG A 151 -14.01 11.26 -7.27
C ARG A 151 -14.76 10.70 -8.46
N ILE A 152 -15.86 10.00 -8.16
CA ILE A 152 -16.80 9.50 -9.15
C ILE A 152 -18.16 10.15 -8.95
N LEU A 153 -18.77 10.58 -10.06
CA LEU A 153 -20.12 11.13 -10.06
C LEU A 153 -21.11 10.01 -10.37
N VAL A 154 -21.98 9.70 -9.40
CA VAL A 154 -23.10 8.75 -9.58
C VAL A 154 -24.39 9.50 -9.28
N LYS A 155 -25.32 9.53 -10.24
CA LYS A 155 -26.58 10.31 -10.15
C LYS A 155 -26.38 11.78 -9.75
N GLY A 156 -25.27 12.40 -10.20
CA GLY A 156 -24.92 13.78 -9.86
C GLY A 156 -24.38 13.98 -8.44
N LYS A 157 -24.32 12.94 -7.61
CA LYS A 157 -23.63 12.96 -6.32
C LYS A 157 -22.16 12.57 -6.51
N ALA A 158 -21.26 13.31 -5.88
CA ALA A 158 -19.85 13.00 -5.84
C ALA A 158 -19.54 12.01 -4.71
N TYR A 159 -18.81 10.95 -5.06
CA TYR A 159 -18.26 9.98 -4.13
C TYR A 159 -16.75 10.12 -4.17
N LEU A 160 -16.17 10.45 -3.02
CA LEU A 160 -14.73 10.48 -2.84
C LEU A 160 -14.27 9.06 -2.46
N PRO A 161 -13.22 8.54 -3.10
CA PRO A 161 -12.69 7.24 -2.74
C PRO A 161 -11.80 7.33 -1.52
N GLU A 162 -11.81 6.27 -0.73
CA GLU A 162 -10.67 5.94 0.11
C GLU A 162 -9.41 5.83 -0.77
N LEU A 163 -8.28 6.21 -0.21
CA LEU A 163 -6.96 5.99 -0.78
C LEU A 163 -6.15 5.21 0.24
N GLY A 164 -5.24 4.37 -0.23
CA GLY A 164 -4.39 3.59 0.64
C GLY A 164 -2.96 3.53 0.16
N GLY A 165 -2.11 2.96 1.00
CA GLY A 165 -0.69 2.88 0.74
C GLY A 165 0.13 2.35 1.89
N GLU A 166 1.42 2.62 1.82
CA GLU A 166 2.40 2.36 2.87
C GLU A 166 3.04 3.68 3.34
N LEU A 167 3.50 3.69 4.58
CA LEU A 167 4.06 4.87 5.21
C LEU A 167 5.49 4.60 5.66
N THR A 168 6.38 5.58 5.45
CA THR A 168 7.72 5.55 6.03
C THR A 168 8.03 6.83 6.80
N LEU A 169 8.84 6.71 7.84
CA LEU A 169 9.34 7.83 8.64
C LEU A 169 10.86 7.82 8.69
N ASP A 170 11.47 8.89 8.15
CA ASP A 170 12.85 9.26 8.41
C ASP A 170 12.87 10.62 9.13
N ARG A 171 13.28 11.69 8.42
CA ARG A 171 13.14 13.08 8.91
C ARG A 171 11.72 13.62 8.77
N GLU A 172 11.01 13.14 7.74
CA GLU A 172 9.65 13.54 7.41
C GLU A 172 8.81 12.30 7.12
N LEU A 173 7.50 12.46 7.23
CA LEU A 173 6.52 11.43 6.90
C LEU A 173 6.37 11.35 5.38
N ALA A 174 6.60 10.16 4.81
CA ALA A 174 6.38 9.90 3.40
C ALA A 174 5.20 8.93 3.22
N PHE A 175 4.29 9.30 2.32
CA PHE A 175 3.14 8.50 1.91
C PHE A 175 3.44 7.87 0.55
N HIS A 176 3.50 6.55 0.52
CA HIS A 176 3.66 5.76 -0.70
C HIS A 176 2.27 5.27 -1.09
N PHE A 177 1.70 5.84 -2.14
CA PHE A 177 0.33 5.51 -2.55
C PHE A 177 0.29 4.19 -3.29
N HIS A 178 -0.77 3.43 -3.03
CA HIS A 178 -1.12 2.30 -3.86
C HIS A 178 -2.19 2.71 -4.87
N ASP A 179 -1.97 2.33 -6.12
CA ASP A 179 -2.97 2.53 -7.16
C ASP A 179 -4.21 1.67 -6.88
N ASP A 180 -5.40 2.28 -6.98
CA ASP A 180 -6.66 1.56 -6.81
C ASP A 180 -6.91 0.65 -8.03
N LEU A 181 -6.93 -0.65 -7.78
CA LEU A 181 -7.14 -1.69 -8.79
C LEU A 181 -8.44 -1.52 -9.57
N LEU A 182 -9.50 -1.04 -8.90
CA LEU A 182 -10.85 -0.98 -9.45
C LEU A 182 -11.20 0.41 -10.00
N ARG A 183 -10.48 1.47 -9.62
CA ARG A 183 -10.78 2.85 -10.05
C ARG A 183 -10.88 3.03 -11.56
N PRO A 184 -9.92 2.55 -12.38
CA PRO A 184 -10.00 2.72 -13.83
C PRO A 184 -11.24 2.04 -14.40
N LEU A 185 -11.54 0.83 -13.93
CA LEU A 185 -12.68 0.02 -14.37
C LEU A 185 -14.01 0.66 -13.95
N LEU A 186 -14.08 1.21 -12.73
CA LEU A 186 -15.26 1.90 -12.22
C LEU A 186 -15.54 3.19 -13.00
N ARG A 187 -14.51 3.95 -13.40
CA ARG A 187 -14.65 5.11 -14.30
C ARG A 187 -15.20 4.69 -15.66
N GLU A 188 -14.71 3.58 -16.21
CA GLU A 188 -15.20 3.05 -17.47
C GLU A 188 -16.65 2.57 -17.36
N LEU A 189 -17.01 1.86 -16.28
CA LEU A 189 -18.37 1.43 -15.97
C LEU A 189 -19.35 2.62 -15.97
N VAL A 190 -19.02 3.69 -15.24
CA VAL A 190 -19.89 4.87 -15.15
C VAL A 190 -20.00 5.61 -16.49
N ALA A 191 -18.88 5.74 -17.21
CA ALA A 191 -18.85 6.43 -18.51
C ALA A 191 -19.60 5.66 -19.60
N ARG A 192 -19.58 4.31 -19.55
CA ARG A 192 -20.23 3.41 -20.51
C ARG A 192 -21.57 2.89 -20.00
N GLY A 193 -22.13 3.46 -18.93
CA GLY A 193 -23.30 2.92 -18.25
C GLY A 193 -24.55 2.75 -19.12
N ASP A 194 -24.63 3.47 -20.23
CA ASP A 194 -25.74 3.42 -21.18
C ASP A 194 -25.45 2.53 -22.41
N GLU A 195 -24.30 1.86 -22.46
CA GLU A 195 -23.82 1.05 -23.58
C GLU A 195 -23.71 -0.44 -23.20
N PRO A 196 -24.79 -1.25 -23.31
CA PRO A 196 -24.78 -2.67 -22.88
C PRO A 196 -23.63 -3.48 -23.44
N ALA A 197 -23.33 -3.33 -24.74
CA ALA A 197 -22.24 -4.06 -25.40
C ALA A 197 -20.84 -3.62 -24.90
N ALA A 198 -20.68 -2.37 -24.48
CA ALA A 198 -19.42 -1.93 -23.86
C ALA A 198 -19.27 -2.55 -22.46
N LEU A 199 -20.35 -2.60 -21.68
CA LEU A 199 -20.37 -3.24 -20.36
C LEU A 199 -20.10 -4.75 -20.44
N GLU A 200 -20.61 -5.43 -21.47
CA GLU A 200 -20.30 -6.85 -21.70
C GLU A 200 -18.81 -7.07 -22.02
N ARG A 201 -18.22 -6.21 -22.86
CA ARG A 201 -16.78 -6.24 -23.14
C ARG A 201 -15.92 -6.01 -21.91
N LEU A 202 -16.38 -5.21 -20.93
CA LEU A 202 -15.68 -5.07 -19.65
C LEU A 202 -15.60 -6.40 -18.89
N TYR A 203 -16.71 -7.15 -18.81
CA TYR A 203 -16.71 -8.49 -18.19
C TYR A 203 -15.83 -9.50 -18.93
N GLU A 204 -15.71 -9.37 -20.26
CA GLU A 204 -14.86 -10.25 -21.07
C GLU A 204 -13.37 -9.90 -20.91
N ALA A 205 -13.03 -8.62 -20.87
CA ALA A 205 -11.64 -8.15 -20.78
C ALA A 205 -11.06 -8.29 -19.37
N GLU A 206 -11.87 -8.04 -18.33
CA GLU A 206 -11.43 -7.92 -16.94
C GLU A 206 -12.31 -8.73 -15.98
N PRO A 207 -12.47 -10.05 -16.19
CA PRO A 207 -13.46 -10.86 -15.46
C PRO A 207 -13.23 -10.90 -13.94
N GLU A 208 -11.98 -10.93 -13.50
CA GLU A 208 -11.62 -10.96 -12.08
C GLU A 208 -11.92 -9.62 -11.39
N LYS A 209 -11.55 -8.50 -12.01
CA LYS A 209 -11.84 -7.16 -11.46
C LYS A 209 -13.33 -6.86 -11.48
N MET A 210 -14.05 -7.29 -12.52
CA MET A 210 -15.51 -7.14 -12.56
C MET A 210 -16.22 -7.99 -11.50
N ALA A 211 -15.66 -9.14 -11.10
CA ALA A 211 -16.19 -9.93 -10.00
C ALA A 211 -15.99 -9.25 -8.63
N LEU A 212 -14.92 -8.47 -8.46
CA LEU A 212 -14.71 -7.64 -7.26
C LEU A 212 -15.66 -6.43 -7.25
N LEU A 213 -15.88 -5.84 -8.42
CA LEU A 213 -16.70 -4.63 -8.56
C LEU A 213 -18.22 -4.91 -8.53
N ASP A 214 -18.66 -6.06 -9.04
CA ASP A 214 -20.05 -6.55 -9.00
C ASP A 214 -20.14 -7.94 -8.32
N PRO A 215 -19.85 -8.04 -7.01
CA PRO A 215 -19.76 -9.32 -6.31
C PRO A 215 -21.08 -10.08 -6.25
N GLN A 216 -22.21 -9.37 -6.32
CA GLN A 216 -23.55 -9.95 -6.34
C GLN A 216 -24.02 -10.30 -7.77
N GLU A 217 -23.20 -10.02 -8.78
CA GLU A 217 -23.47 -10.19 -10.21
C GLU A 217 -24.76 -9.47 -10.66
N ILE A 218 -25.13 -8.35 -10.02
CA ILE A 218 -26.37 -7.63 -10.33
C ILE A 218 -26.34 -7.13 -11.76
N LEU A 219 -25.24 -6.49 -12.16
CA LEU A 219 -25.07 -5.96 -13.51
C LEU A 219 -24.93 -7.09 -14.52
N LYS A 220 -24.11 -8.10 -14.23
CA LYS A 220 -23.93 -9.27 -15.10
C LYS A 220 -25.26 -9.98 -15.39
N LYS A 221 -26.05 -10.25 -14.36
CA LYS A 221 -27.39 -10.87 -14.50
C LYS A 221 -28.34 -9.96 -15.27
N HIS A 222 -28.26 -8.65 -15.05
CA HIS A 222 -29.10 -7.69 -15.77
C HIS A 222 -28.76 -7.61 -17.27
N LEU A 223 -27.48 -7.62 -17.65
CA LEU A 223 -27.05 -7.64 -19.05
C LEU A 223 -27.57 -8.89 -19.77
N ALA A 224 -27.46 -10.06 -19.15
CA ALA A 224 -28.03 -11.29 -19.69
C ALA A 224 -29.56 -11.22 -19.84
N LYS A 225 -30.25 -10.65 -18.82
CA LYS A 225 -31.71 -10.49 -18.88
C LYS A 225 -32.14 -9.50 -19.96
N ARG A 226 -31.35 -8.45 -20.18
CA ARG A 226 -31.60 -7.44 -21.19
C ARG A 226 -31.50 -8.01 -22.60
N ARG A 227 -30.50 -8.85 -22.89
CA ARG A 227 -30.41 -9.59 -24.18
C ARG A 227 -31.71 -10.36 -24.46
N GLN A 228 -32.22 -11.08 -23.46
CA GLN A 228 -33.49 -11.78 -23.58
C GLN A 228 -34.65 -10.81 -23.90
N TRP A 229 -34.71 -9.64 -23.26
CA TRP A 229 -35.74 -8.64 -23.56
C TRP A 229 -35.63 -8.01 -24.94
N ASP A 230 -34.42 -7.90 -25.48
CA ASP A 230 -34.16 -7.42 -26.84
C ASP A 230 -34.64 -8.42 -27.89
N GLU A 231 -34.45 -9.72 -27.65
CA GLU A 231 -34.94 -10.80 -28.51
C GLU A 231 -36.46 -10.94 -28.47
N GLU A 232 -37.06 -10.84 -27.28
CA GLU A 232 -38.49 -11.10 -27.07
C GLU A 232 -39.39 -9.85 -27.26
N GLY A 233 -38.81 -8.65 -27.33
CA GLY A 233 -39.55 -7.39 -27.48
C GLY A 233 -40.47 -7.02 -26.30
N LYS A 234 -40.27 -7.61 -25.11
CA LYS A 234 -41.20 -7.53 -23.97
C LYS A 234 -41.26 -6.18 -23.26
N LEU A 235 -40.26 -5.32 -23.41
CA LEU A 235 -40.17 -4.03 -22.72
C LEU A 235 -39.81 -2.91 -23.71
N PRO A 236 -40.46 -1.73 -23.59
CA PRO A 236 -40.02 -0.54 -24.32
C PRO A 236 -38.54 -0.25 -24.07
N ARG A 237 -37.83 0.20 -25.11
CA ARG A 237 -36.40 0.55 -25.04
C ARG A 237 -36.08 1.49 -23.89
N GLU A 238 -36.85 2.56 -23.72
CA GLU A 238 -36.68 3.55 -22.65
C GLU A 238 -36.70 2.92 -21.26
N LYS A 239 -37.61 1.97 -21.00
CA LYS A 239 -37.68 1.28 -19.70
C LYS A 239 -36.46 0.39 -19.49
N ARG A 240 -35.96 -0.27 -20.54
CA ARG A 240 -34.75 -1.11 -20.44
C ARG A 240 -33.50 -0.27 -20.18
N ASP A 241 -33.39 0.88 -20.85
CA ASP A 241 -32.29 1.83 -20.69
C ASP A 241 -32.30 2.42 -19.28
N ALA A 242 -33.47 2.83 -18.77
CA ALA A 242 -33.61 3.33 -17.41
C ALA A 242 -33.22 2.29 -16.33
N VAL A 243 -33.62 1.02 -16.51
CA VAL A 243 -33.25 -0.05 -15.55
C VAL A 243 -31.76 -0.35 -15.62
N LEU A 244 -31.16 -0.39 -16.81
CA LEU A 244 -29.70 -0.56 -16.94
C LEU A 244 -28.95 0.56 -16.21
N ARG A 245 -29.33 1.81 -16.45
CA ARG A 245 -28.72 2.97 -15.79
C ARG A 245 -28.82 2.85 -14.26
N MET A 246 -30.01 2.49 -13.76
CA MET A 246 -30.22 2.27 -12.33
C MET A 246 -29.29 1.18 -11.78
N VAL A 247 -29.13 0.05 -12.48
CA VAL A 247 -28.25 -1.04 -12.06
C VAL A 247 -26.78 -0.63 -12.08
N VAL A 248 -26.34 0.07 -13.13
CA VAL A 248 -24.98 0.60 -13.22
C VAL A 248 -24.71 1.59 -12.09
N ASP A 249 -25.63 2.51 -11.84
CA ASP A 249 -25.48 3.47 -10.74
C ASP A 249 -25.44 2.77 -9.38
N THR A 250 -26.22 1.70 -9.16
CA THR A 250 -26.17 0.93 -7.91
C THR A 250 -24.82 0.24 -7.71
N VAL A 251 -24.30 -0.44 -8.74
CA VAL A 251 -22.97 -1.06 -8.66
C VAL A 251 -21.89 -0.01 -8.44
N ALA A 252 -21.97 1.12 -9.15
CA ALA A 252 -21.01 2.19 -9.03
C ALA A 252 -21.04 2.85 -7.64
N GLU A 253 -22.23 3.11 -7.09
CA GLU A 253 -22.42 3.68 -5.76
C GLU A 253 -21.83 2.77 -4.66
N LEU A 254 -22.04 1.45 -4.77
CA LEU A 254 -21.49 0.49 -3.81
C LEU A 254 -19.96 0.42 -3.86
N ALA A 255 -19.34 0.65 -5.02
CA ALA A 255 -17.89 0.56 -5.18
C ALA A 255 -17.16 1.91 -5.04
N ALA A 256 -17.84 3.04 -5.23
CA ALA A 256 -17.18 4.33 -5.41
C ALA A 256 -16.40 4.84 -4.20
N GLY A 257 -16.85 4.49 -2.98
CA GLY A 257 -16.19 4.88 -1.74
C GLY A 257 -14.96 4.03 -1.39
N HIS A 258 -14.86 2.80 -1.89
CA HIS A 258 -13.84 1.87 -1.43
C HIS A 258 -12.54 1.96 -2.22
N TYR A 259 -11.44 1.60 -1.55
CA TYR A 259 -10.14 1.34 -2.13
C TYR A 259 -9.91 -0.18 -2.25
N SER A 260 -9.22 -0.62 -3.30
CA SER A 260 -8.85 -2.03 -3.48
C SER A 260 -7.42 -2.14 -3.96
N GLY A 261 -6.63 -2.97 -3.27
CA GLY A 261 -5.27 -3.31 -3.65
C GLY A 261 -5.03 -4.81 -3.61
N ASP A 262 -4.04 -5.27 -4.36
CA ASP A 262 -3.59 -6.65 -4.37
C ASP A 262 -2.06 -6.75 -4.26
N ALA A 263 -1.54 -7.98 -4.21
CA ALA A 263 -0.10 -8.21 -4.12
C ALA A 263 0.67 -7.68 -5.34
N GLY A 264 0.03 -7.64 -6.52
CA GLY A 264 0.63 -7.07 -7.73
C GLY A 264 0.79 -5.56 -7.63
N THR A 265 -0.23 -4.89 -7.08
CA THR A 265 -0.25 -3.45 -6.79
C THR A 265 0.83 -3.09 -5.78
N GLN A 266 0.92 -3.82 -4.65
CA GLN A 266 1.97 -3.60 -3.66
C GLN A 266 3.37 -3.80 -4.27
N LEU A 267 3.54 -4.85 -5.08
CA LEU A 267 4.80 -5.06 -5.79
C LEU A 267 5.10 -3.90 -6.74
N GLN A 268 4.13 -3.40 -7.50
CA GLN A 268 4.34 -2.24 -8.37
C GLN A 268 4.85 -1.02 -7.59
N ASN A 269 4.25 -0.70 -6.44
CA ASN A 269 4.68 0.42 -5.62
C ASN A 269 6.09 0.23 -5.07
N MET A 270 6.41 -0.99 -4.63
CA MET A 270 7.77 -1.36 -4.21
C MET A 270 8.80 -1.05 -5.30
N LEU A 271 8.44 -1.18 -6.58
CA LEU A 271 9.33 -0.95 -7.71
C LEU A 271 9.29 0.48 -8.27
N SER A 272 8.24 1.26 -8.00
CA SER A 272 8.06 2.61 -8.55
C SER A 272 8.57 3.70 -7.62
N GLU A 273 8.60 3.45 -6.31
CA GLU A 273 8.95 4.42 -5.28
C GLU A 273 10.39 4.25 -4.76
N ASP A 274 10.90 5.33 -4.16
CA ASP A 274 12.18 5.32 -3.46
C ASP A 274 11.94 5.12 -1.95
N TRP A 275 12.51 4.05 -1.41
CA TRP A 275 12.27 3.62 -0.04
C TRP A 275 13.41 4.06 0.89
N SER A 276 13.06 4.69 2.02
CA SER A 276 14.03 5.12 3.02
C SER A 276 13.41 5.25 4.41
N GLY A 277 14.25 5.36 5.43
CA GLY A 277 13.81 5.51 6.82
C GLY A 277 13.37 4.22 7.48
N ARG A 278 12.28 4.30 8.25
CA ARG A 278 11.64 3.18 8.93
C ARG A 278 10.23 3.00 8.39
N TYR A 279 9.81 1.75 8.29
CA TYR A 279 8.46 1.38 7.89
C TYR A 279 7.47 1.69 9.02
N GLY A 280 6.36 2.34 8.68
CA GLY A 280 5.33 2.75 9.62
C GLY A 280 3.99 2.07 9.44
N GLY A 281 3.87 1.09 8.54
CA GLY A 281 2.64 0.34 8.34
C GLY A 281 1.88 0.71 7.07
N THR A 282 0.84 -0.07 6.80
CA THR A 282 -0.17 0.26 5.80
C THR A 282 -1.03 1.40 6.32
N TRP A 283 -1.52 2.22 5.40
CA TRP A 283 -2.47 3.26 5.72
C TRP A 283 -3.58 3.33 4.70
N HIS A 284 -4.73 3.82 5.12
CA HIS A 284 -5.76 4.31 4.23
C HIS A 284 -6.47 5.54 4.82
N CYS A 285 -7.30 6.21 4.02
CA CYS A 285 -8.06 7.36 4.46
C CYS A 285 -9.57 7.18 4.29
N HIS A 286 -10.35 7.66 5.25
CA HIS A 286 -11.77 7.89 5.12
C HIS A 286 -12.02 9.34 4.66
N PRO A 287 -12.40 9.55 3.39
CA PRO A 287 -12.80 10.87 2.92
C PRO A 287 -14.09 11.33 3.60
N PRO A 288 -14.33 12.65 3.72
CA PRO A 288 -15.60 13.15 4.19
C PRO A 288 -16.68 12.90 3.14
N ASP A 289 -17.91 12.79 3.60
CA ASP A 289 -19.07 12.78 2.73
C ASP A 289 -19.28 14.13 2.07
N VAL A 290 -19.79 14.09 0.84
CA VAL A 290 -20.24 15.28 0.11
C VAL A 290 -21.73 15.47 0.35
N THR A 291 -22.08 16.54 1.05
CA THR A 291 -23.46 16.97 1.27
C THR A 291 -23.78 18.23 0.46
N PRO A 292 -25.07 18.61 0.30
CA PRO A 292 -25.43 19.87 -0.38
C PRO A 292 -24.79 21.12 0.24
N ASP A 293 -24.51 21.10 1.55
CA ASP A 293 -24.03 22.26 2.30
C ASP A 293 -22.50 22.25 2.54
N GLY A 294 -21.81 21.20 2.11
CA GLY A 294 -20.37 21.05 2.30
C GLY A 294 -19.92 19.63 2.53
N PHE A 295 -18.67 19.50 2.99
CA PHE A 295 -18.14 18.24 3.50
C PHE A 295 -18.72 17.94 4.89
N ALA A 296 -19.15 16.70 5.11
CA ALA A 296 -19.53 16.18 6.41
C ALA A 296 -18.56 15.07 6.81
N GLY A 297 -17.99 15.15 8.02
CA GLY A 297 -17.07 14.14 8.53
C GLY A 297 -17.59 13.56 9.84
N ASP A 298 -17.56 12.23 9.94
CA ASP A 298 -17.30 11.44 11.16
C ASP A 298 -17.37 9.95 10.77
N TYR A 299 -16.35 9.51 10.03
CA TYR A 299 -16.19 8.11 9.63
C TYR A 299 -15.00 7.52 10.39
N PRO A 300 -15.16 7.14 11.67
CA PRO A 300 -14.11 6.46 12.40
C PRO A 300 -13.84 5.07 11.80
N PRO A 301 -12.74 4.40 12.19
CA PRO A 301 -12.45 3.05 11.74
C PRO A 301 -13.64 2.09 11.88
N SER A 302 -13.91 1.36 10.80
CA SER A 302 -14.91 0.32 10.63
C SER A 302 -14.44 -1.02 11.20
N GLU A 303 -15.34 -2.01 11.26
CA GLU A 303 -14.98 -3.39 11.67
C GLU A 303 -13.96 -4.00 10.70
N ASP A 304 -14.11 -3.73 9.40
CA ASP A 304 -13.19 -4.20 8.36
C ASP A 304 -11.76 -3.68 8.57
N ASP A 305 -11.61 -2.46 9.11
CA ASP A 305 -10.28 -1.88 9.42
C ASP A 305 -9.60 -2.59 10.58
N TYR A 306 -10.36 -2.98 11.62
CA TYR A 306 -9.82 -3.78 12.72
C TYR A 306 -9.48 -5.20 12.27
N GLU A 307 -10.29 -5.79 11.39
CA GLU A 307 -9.96 -7.08 10.79
C GLU A 307 -8.69 -7.01 9.92
N ALA A 308 -8.55 -5.95 9.12
CA ALA A 308 -7.36 -5.70 8.32
C ALA A 308 -6.13 -5.57 9.22
N ALA A 309 -6.19 -4.71 10.25
CA ALA A 309 -5.13 -4.55 11.24
C ALA A 309 -4.77 -5.86 11.96
N ALA A 310 -5.76 -6.73 12.24
CA ALA A 310 -5.51 -8.04 12.85
C ALA A 310 -4.79 -9.00 11.88
N LYS A 311 -5.04 -8.89 10.56
CA LYS A 311 -4.41 -9.70 9.51
C LYS A 311 -3.00 -9.20 9.17
N THR A 312 -2.79 -7.88 9.13
CA THR A 312 -1.52 -7.23 8.73
C THR A 312 -0.60 -6.93 9.91
N GLY A 313 -1.14 -6.94 11.13
CA GLY A 313 -0.46 -6.62 12.39
C GLY A 313 -0.65 -5.16 12.81
N GLU A 314 -0.77 -4.25 11.86
CA GLU A 314 -0.93 -2.81 12.06
C GLU A 314 -1.60 -2.15 10.84
N GLU A 315 -2.49 -1.18 11.07
CA GLU A 315 -3.16 -0.37 10.05
C GLU A 315 -3.30 1.09 10.55
N ILE A 316 -2.96 2.07 9.72
CA ILE A 316 -3.12 3.50 10.03
C ILE A 316 -4.32 4.06 9.25
N VAL A 317 -5.32 4.58 9.97
CA VAL A 317 -6.53 5.15 9.34
C VAL A 317 -6.56 6.66 9.51
N PHE A 318 -6.60 7.39 8.39
CA PHE A 318 -6.76 8.83 8.35
C PHE A 318 -8.23 9.20 8.14
N VAL A 319 -8.86 9.84 9.12
CA VAL A 319 -10.25 10.30 9.02
C VAL A 319 -10.26 11.80 8.76
N PHE A 320 -10.76 12.19 7.59
CA PHE A 320 -10.83 13.60 7.21
C PHE A 320 -12.07 14.29 7.76
N LEU A 321 -11.85 15.48 8.31
CA LEU A 321 -12.89 16.31 8.92
C LEU A 321 -12.87 17.71 8.29
N PRO A 322 -13.99 18.44 8.31
CA PRO A 322 -14.06 19.79 7.74
C PRO A 322 -13.06 20.79 8.33
N ASP A 323 -12.55 20.55 9.53
CA ASP A 323 -11.59 21.42 10.22
C ASP A 323 -10.25 20.75 10.55
N GLY A 324 -10.02 19.52 10.07
CA GLY A 324 -8.74 18.86 10.18
C GLY A 324 -8.78 17.37 9.85
N TYR A 325 -8.04 16.58 10.62
CA TYR A 325 -8.03 15.13 10.48
C TYR A 325 -7.74 14.47 11.82
N ASP A 326 -8.22 13.24 11.96
CA ASP A 326 -7.87 12.30 13.01
C ASP A 326 -7.11 11.13 12.42
N VAL A 327 -6.14 10.62 13.17
CA VAL A 327 -5.35 9.44 12.77
C VAL A 327 -5.49 8.39 13.84
N TYR A 328 -5.88 7.20 13.42
CA TYR A 328 -5.99 6.01 14.26
C TYR A 328 -4.85 5.07 13.89
N GLN A 329 -4.16 4.55 14.91
CA GLN A 329 -3.16 3.51 14.75
C GLN A 329 -3.77 2.24 15.32
N LEU A 330 -4.24 1.38 14.43
CA LEU A 330 -4.89 0.13 14.78
C LEU A 330 -3.81 -0.94 14.87
N SER A 331 -3.56 -1.44 16.08
CA SER A 331 -2.79 -2.65 16.31
C SER A 331 -3.67 -3.67 16.99
N LEU A 332 -3.28 -4.95 17.03
CA LEU A 332 -3.91 -5.96 17.89
C LEU A 332 -4.04 -5.45 19.33
N ALA A 333 -5.19 -4.86 19.69
CA ALA A 333 -5.54 -4.61 21.07
C ALA A 333 -5.96 -5.97 21.65
N PRO A 334 -5.25 -6.51 22.66
CA PRO A 334 -5.65 -7.75 23.28
C PRO A 334 -7.02 -7.54 23.94
N GLY A 335 -8.07 -8.15 23.38
CA GLY A 335 -9.40 -8.17 23.99
C GLY A 335 -10.21 -6.86 23.93
N GLY A 336 -9.86 -5.93 23.03
CA GLY A 336 -10.68 -4.75 22.77
C GLY A 336 -11.94 -5.11 21.99
N SER A 337 -13.12 -4.84 22.56
CA SER A 337 -14.37 -4.87 21.81
C SER A 337 -14.33 -3.83 20.68
N PRO A 338 -14.71 -4.16 19.42
CA PRO A 338 -14.77 -3.19 18.31
C PRO A 338 -15.73 -2.02 18.58
N TYR A 339 -16.59 -2.16 19.60
CA TYR A 339 -17.54 -1.13 20.02
C TYR A 339 -16.93 -0.06 20.95
N ASN A 340 -15.73 -0.27 21.49
CA ASN A 340 -15.00 0.75 22.23
C ASN A 340 -14.03 1.45 21.29
N ARG A 341 -14.55 2.45 20.56
CA ARG A 341 -13.74 3.29 19.66
C ARG A 341 -12.57 3.90 20.45
N PRO A 342 -11.30 3.51 20.18
CA PRO A 342 -10.17 4.12 20.85
C PRO A 342 -10.12 5.61 20.46
N PRO A 343 -9.61 6.48 21.34
CA PRO A 343 -9.33 7.85 20.94
C PRO A 343 -8.31 7.85 19.80
N PRO A 344 -8.33 8.86 18.91
CA PRO A 344 -7.35 8.96 17.85
C PRO A 344 -5.93 9.06 18.43
N ALA A 345 -4.98 8.42 17.77
CA ALA A 345 -3.56 8.50 18.11
C ALA A 345 -3.02 9.93 17.86
N ALA A 346 -3.56 10.61 16.86
CA ALA A 346 -3.28 12.01 16.60
C ALA A 346 -4.52 12.74 16.08
N SER A 347 -4.64 14.02 16.48
CA SER A 347 -5.63 14.93 15.93
C SER A 347 -4.94 16.21 15.51
N TYR A 348 -5.32 16.72 14.35
CA TYR A 348 -4.95 18.04 13.88
C TYR A 348 -6.22 18.84 13.59
N ARG A 349 -6.27 20.10 14.05
CA ARG A 349 -7.37 21.03 13.80
C ARG A 349 -6.79 22.40 13.44
N SER A 350 -7.31 23.04 12.40
CA SER A 350 -6.82 24.35 11.96
C SER A 350 -7.86 25.14 11.16
N GLU A 351 -7.90 26.45 11.37
CA GLU A 351 -8.72 27.36 10.55
C GLU A 351 -8.22 27.44 9.10
N SER A 352 -6.90 27.29 8.87
CA SER A 352 -6.34 27.27 7.52
C SER A 352 -6.80 26.02 6.75
N TRP A 353 -6.90 24.88 7.43
CA TRP A 353 -7.46 23.65 6.87
C TRP A 353 -8.94 23.85 6.52
N ARG A 354 -9.73 24.36 7.47
CA ARG A 354 -11.15 24.62 7.27
C ARG A 354 -11.43 25.54 6.08
N SER A 355 -10.67 26.62 5.98
CA SER A 355 -10.78 27.57 4.87
C SER A 355 -10.45 26.91 3.53
N HIS A 356 -9.40 26.10 3.49
CA HIS A 356 -9.00 25.36 2.30
C HIS A 356 -10.05 24.32 1.87
N PHE A 357 -10.56 23.50 2.80
CA PHE A 357 -11.62 22.52 2.54
C PHE A 357 -12.89 23.17 1.99
N ARG A 358 -13.31 24.29 2.59
CA ARG A 358 -14.44 25.06 2.07
C ARG A 358 -14.20 25.55 0.64
N ALA A 359 -13.01 26.07 0.35
CA ALA A 359 -12.68 26.54 -0.99
C ALA A 359 -12.70 25.41 -2.04
N LEU A 360 -12.25 24.20 -1.68
CA LEU A 360 -12.32 23.03 -2.54
C LEU A 360 -13.78 22.62 -2.84
N PHE A 361 -14.64 22.59 -1.82
CA PHE A 361 -16.07 22.30 -2.01
C PHE A 361 -16.73 23.30 -2.97
N GLU A 362 -16.55 24.59 -2.71
CA GLU A 362 -17.11 25.69 -3.52
C GLU A 362 -16.64 25.64 -4.98
N ARG A 363 -15.38 25.25 -5.21
CA ARG A 363 -14.78 25.18 -6.54
C ARG A 363 -15.21 23.94 -7.33
N ASP A 364 -15.21 22.77 -6.67
CA ASP A 364 -15.18 21.48 -7.36
C ASP A 364 -16.47 20.66 -7.25
N LEU A 365 -17.32 20.97 -6.26
CA LEU A 365 -18.47 20.14 -5.88
C LEU A 365 -19.79 20.90 -5.80
N ARG A 366 -19.77 22.23 -5.60
CA ARG A 366 -21.00 23.02 -5.52
C ARG A 366 -21.77 22.97 -6.85
N PRO A 367 -23.05 22.56 -6.86
CA PRO A 367 -23.88 22.62 -8.06
C PRO A 367 -23.94 24.06 -8.57
N ARG A 368 -23.70 24.26 -9.87
CA ARG A 368 -23.78 25.56 -10.53
C ARG A 368 -25.20 25.90 -10.96
#